data_AF-A0A508Z0S0-F1
#
_entry.id   AF-A0A508Z0S0-F1
#
_cell.length_a   1.000
_cell.length_b   1.000
_cell.length_c   1.000
_cell.angle_alpha   90.00
_cell.angle_beta   90.00
_cell.angle_gamma   90.00
#
_symmetry.space_group_name_H-M   'P 1'
#
loop_
_entity.id
_entity.type
_entity.pdbx_description
1 polymer ?
#
loop_
_entity_poly.entity_id
_entity_poly.type
_entity_poly.pdbx_seq_one_letter_code
_entity_poly.pdbx_strand_id
1 'polypeptide(L)'
;MTRKNKLAVFIMVLIGAGIFIYEARDLNGAKLIHELLSLDLKWLLVAFLLMFGSWIVETFVVQIFIKNGSDELDFKTALRVPLVEQLFNAITPMASGGQPAQLFALMQSGVEAGRASSVLLMKFVVYQFMVLINFVLTLLIGFDQVSRHFGALVIFIIFGFVIHVIVIVGLLMVMYYYKFTKKLVRIIMIPVGWFVKPEKKMAMQLDLDHKIDTFYAESLHLKREKVRVIKACFLTLIQLLLYYAVPYFVLLALGVNHVSIVEVIVLHVMIVMIVSLFPIPGGAGGAEYSFKTLFATYVASPSKLVLGMLLWRFLTYYLGMICGIVAMALPPKKDA
;
A
#
# COMPACT_ATOMS: atom_id res chain seq x y z
N MET A 1 -20.37 1.97 -4.64
CA MET A 1 -19.35 2.82 -5.29
C MET A 1 -20.00 3.99 -6.03
N THR A 2 -19.40 5.18 -5.97
CA THR A 2 -19.88 6.36 -6.71
C THR A 2 -19.61 6.24 -8.22
N ARG A 3 -20.30 7.03 -9.06
CA ARG A 3 -20.01 7.10 -10.52
C ARG A 3 -18.56 7.49 -10.80
N LYS A 4 -17.99 8.41 -10.00
CA LYS A 4 -16.60 8.85 -10.11
C LYS A 4 -15.60 7.71 -9.85
N ASN A 5 -15.85 6.88 -8.83
CA ASN A 5 -14.97 5.75 -8.53
C ASN A 5 -15.02 4.69 -9.64
N LYS A 6 -16.20 4.43 -10.23
CA LYS A 6 -16.34 3.51 -11.37
C LYS A 6 -15.54 4.01 -12.59
N LEU A 7 -15.62 5.31 -12.87
CA LEU A 7 -14.84 5.93 -13.94
C LEU A 7 -13.33 5.83 -13.66
N ALA A 8 -12.88 6.09 -12.42
CA ALA A 8 -11.48 5.96 -12.05
C ALA A 8 -10.96 4.52 -12.22
N VAL A 9 -11.73 3.52 -11.79
CA VAL A 9 -11.40 2.09 -12.05
C VAL A 9 -11.27 1.83 -13.54
N PHE A 10 -12.24 2.28 -14.34
CA PHE A 10 -12.22 2.09 -15.80
C PHE A 10 -10.98 2.72 -16.44
N ILE A 11 -10.63 3.94 -16.05
CA ILE A 11 -9.42 4.63 -16.51
C ILE A 11 -8.16 3.84 -16.13
N MET A 12 -8.05 3.34 -14.90
CA MET A 12 -6.87 2.58 -14.48
C MET A 12 -6.72 1.24 -15.20
N VAL A 13 -7.83 0.58 -15.53
CA VAL A 13 -7.82 -0.62 -16.36
C VAL A 13 -7.38 -0.29 -17.80
N LEU A 14 -7.87 0.81 -18.37
CA LEU A 14 -7.44 1.27 -19.70
C LEU A 14 -5.96 1.65 -19.76
N ILE A 15 -5.45 2.33 -18.72
CA ILE A 15 -4.00 2.64 -18.62
C ILE A 15 -3.19 1.35 -18.58
N GLY A 16 -3.62 0.37 -17.77
CA GLY A 16 -2.99 -0.95 -17.72
C GLY A 16 -2.96 -1.66 -19.06
N ALA A 17 -4.11 -1.72 -19.73
CA ALA A 17 -4.23 -2.32 -21.05
C ALA A 17 -3.38 -1.57 -22.10
N GLY A 18 -3.35 -0.24 -22.04
CA GLY A 18 -2.52 0.59 -22.92
C GLY A 18 -1.03 0.33 -22.74
N ILE A 19 -0.55 0.24 -21.49
CA ILE A 19 0.83 -0.13 -21.18
C ILE A 19 1.12 -1.55 -21.71
N PHE A 20 0.22 -2.50 -21.48
CA PHE A 20 0.39 -3.85 -22.00
C PHE A 20 0.53 -3.88 -23.52
N ILE A 21 -0.37 -3.21 -24.25
CA ILE A 21 -0.33 -3.16 -25.72
C ILE A 21 0.96 -2.49 -26.20
N TYR A 22 1.38 -1.40 -25.55
CA TYR A 22 2.61 -0.70 -25.87
C TYR A 22 3.84 -1.59 -25.67
N GLU A 23 3.91 -2.33 -24.55
CA GLU A 23 5.03 -3.21 -24.23
C GLU A 23 5.06 -4.49 -25.08
N ALA A 24 3.88 -4.97 -25.49
CA ALA A 24 3.74 -6.17 -26.32
C ALA A 24 3.98 -5.91 -27.82
N ARG A 25 3.97 -4.65 -28.28
CA ARG A 25 4.03 -4.32 -29.72
C ARG A 25 5.29 -4.81 -30.41
N ASP A 26 6.40 -4.85 -29.68
CA ASP A 26 7.73 -5.21 -30.19
C ASP A 26 8.02 -6.71 -29.97
N LEU A 27 7.07 -7.45 -29.37
CA LEU A 27 7.20 -8.86 -29.07
C LEU A 27 6.56 -9.73 -30.14
N ASN A 28 7.17 -10.89 -30.38
CA ASN A 28 6.53 -11.92 -31.19
C ASN A 28 5.36 -12.54 -30.41
N GLY A 29 4.13 -12.27 -30.84
CA GLY A 29 2.92 -12.77 -30.19
C GLY A 29 2.87 -14.30 -30.03
N ALA A 30 3.43 -15.05 -30.98
CA ALA A 30 3.50 -16.51 -30.87
C ALA A 30 4.44 -16.96 -29.73
N LYS A 31 5.56 -16.25 -29.52
CA LYS A 31 6.45 -16.51 -28.39
C LYS A 31 5.79 -16.16 -27.06
N LEU A 32 5.05 -15.06 -26.99
CA LEU A 32 4.34 -14.65 -25.78
C LEU A 32 3.24 -15.65 -25.40
N ILE A 33 2.49 -16.17 -26.39
CA ILE A 33 1.50 -17.24 -26.17
C ILE A 33 2.20 -18.53 -25.71
N HIS A 34 3.32 -18.91 -26.33
CA HIS A 34 4.07 -20.09 -25.91
C HIS A 34 4.58 -19.96 -24.47
N GLU A 35 5.11 -18.79 -24.09
CA GLU A 35 5.54 -18.52 -22.71
C GLU A 35 4.37 -18.57 -21.72
N LEU A 36 3.18 -18.06 -22.09
CA LEU A 36 1.97 -18.15 -21.28
C LEU A 36 1.53 -19.62 -21.07
N LEU A 37 1.59 -20.44 -22.11
CA LEU A 37 1.21 -21.86 -22.06
C LEU A 37 2.24 -22.73 -21.32
N SER A 38 3.48 -22.25 -21.17
CA SER A 38 4.56 -22.96 -20.47
C SER A 38 4.76 -22.51 -19.02
N LEU A 39 3.86 -21.67 -18.50
CA LEU A 39 3.91 -21.23 -17.10
C LEU A 39 3.74 -22.40 -16.13
N ASP A 40 4.60 -22.45 -15.12
CA ASP A 40 4.39 -23.33 -13.97
C ASP A 40 3.34 -22.71 -13.03
N LEU A 41 2.11 -23.20 -13.17
CA LEU A 41 0.96 -22.75 -12.39
C LEU A 41 1.12 -23.00 -10.88
N LYS A 42 2.00 -23.92 -10.45
CA LYS A 42 2.24 -24.16 -9.02
C LYS A 42 2.90 -22.94 -8.38
N TRP A 43 3.92 -22.38 -9.03
CA TRP A 43 4.60 -21.19 -8.53
C TRP A 43 3.71 -19.96 -8.61
N LEU A 44 2.89 -19.84 -9.65
CA LEU A 44 1.91 -18.77 -9.75
C LEU A 44 0.86 -18.84 -8.63
N LEU A 45 0.42 -20.05 -8.26
CA LEU A 45 -0.46 -20.27 -7.12
C LEU A 45 0.22 -19.87 -5.80
N VAL A 46 1.51 -20.17 -5.62
CA VAL A 46 2.26 -19.70 -4.44
C VAL A 46 2.29 -18.17 -4.39
N ALA A 47 2.60 -17.50 -5.52
CA ALA A 47 2.60 -16.04 -5.61
C ALA A 47 1.22 -15.43 -5.25
N PHE A 48 0.15 -16.06 -5.72
CA PHE A 48 -1.23 -15.70 -5.37
C PHE A 48 -1.48 -15.87 -3.87
N LEU A 49 -1.14 -17.01 -3.28
CA LEU A 49 -1.32 -17.27 -1.85
C LEU A 49 -0.53 -16.31 -0.96
N LEU A 50 0.67 -15.88 -1.38
CA LEU A 50 1.45 -14.86 -0.66
C LEU A 50 0.75 -13.51 -0.61
N MET A 51 0.11 -13.08 -1.70
CA MET A 51 -0.67 -11.85 -1.71
C MET A 51 -1.86 -11.91 -0.74
N PHE A 52 -2.62 -13.00 -0.75
CA PHE A 52 -3.70 -13.20 0.22
C PHE A 52 -3.16 -13.29 1.65
N GLY A 53 -2.06 -14.00 1.86
CA GLY A 53 -1.37 -14.07 3.15
C GLY A 53 -0.99 -12.69 3.66
N SER A 54 -0.47 -11.82 2.80
CA SER A 54 -0.13 -10.43 3.15
C SER A 54 -1.37 -9.67 3.67
N TRP A 55 -2.50 -9.72 2.96
CA TRP A 55 -3.74 -9.06 3.40
C TRP A 55 -4.33 -9.66 4.69
N ILE A 56 -4.21 -10.98 4.88
CA ILE A 56 -4.63 -11.65 6.11
C ILE A 56 -3.78 -11.19 7.29
N VAL A 57 -2.45 -11.11 7.12
CA VAL A 57 -1.55 -10.62 8.17
C VAL A 57 -1.86 -9.15 8.50
N GLU A 58 -2.11 -8.33 7.48
CA GLU A 58 -2.54 -6.95 7.67
C GLU A 58 -3.87 -6.83 8.43
N THR A 59 -4.80 -7.76 8.19
CA THR A 59 -6.07 -7.84 8.93
C THR A 59 -5.83 -8.06 10.42
N PHE A 60 -4.90 -8.94 10.79
CA PHE A 60 -4.53 -9.13 12.19
C PHE A 60 -3.88 -7.90 12.81
N VAL A 61 -3.11 -7.13 12.04
CA VAL A 61 -2.56 -5.84 12.51
C VAL A 61 -3.68 -4.86 12.86
N VAL A 62 -4.72 -4.77 12.01
CA VAL A 62 -5.91 -3.94 12.28
C VAL A 62 -6.61 -4.40 13.56
N GLN A 63 -6.83 -5.71 13.73
CA GLN A 63 -7.47 -6.24 14.95
C GLN A 63 -6.66 -5.97 16.22
N ILE A 64 -5.32 -6.08 16.16
CA ILE A 64 -4.44 -5.81 17.31
C ILE A 64 -4.60 -4.37 17.80
N PHE A 65 -4.67 -3.40 16.88
CA PHE A 65 -4.78 -1.99 17.26
C PHE A 65 -6.19 -1.58 17.69
N ILE A 66 -7.22 -2.25 17.17
CA ILE A 66 -8.60 -1.93 17.53
C ILE A 66 -9.00 -2.56 18.86
N LYS A 67 -8.52 -3.75 19.18
CA LYS A 67 -8.87 -4.47 20.41
C LYS A 67 -8.66 -3.58 21.65
N ASN A 68 -9.71 -3.18 22.34
CA ASN A 68 -9.60 -2.46 23.63
C ASN A 68 -10.75 -2.84 24.55
N GLY A 69 -10.46 -3.49 25.68
CA GLY A 69 -11.49 -4.03 26.56
C GLY A 69 -12.37 -5.06 25.83
N SER A 70 -13.68 -4.80 25.77
CA SER A 70 -14.68 -5.61 25.05
C SER A 70 -14.82 -5.26 23.57
N ASP A 71 -14.21 -4.17 23.11
CA ASP A 71 -14.35 -3.74 21.72
C ASP A 71 -13.38 -4.55 20.85
N GLU A 72 -13.93 -5.51 20.12
CA GLU A 72 -13.22 -6.33 19.14
C GLU A 72 -13.93 -6.25 17.79
N LEU A 73 -13.16 -6.27 16.70
CA LEU A 73 -13.72 -6.45 15.36
C LEU A 73 -13.60 -7.92 14.97
N ASP A 74 -14.69 -8.51 14.52
CA ASP A 74 -14.66 -9.82 13.91
C ASP A 74 -13.76 -9.82 12.67
N PHE A 75 -13.20 -10.98 12.36
CA PHE A 75 -12.21 -11.11 11.29
C PHE A 75 -12.75 -10.71 9.92
N LYS A 76 -14.04 -10.98 9.61
CA LYS A 76 -14.60 -10.65 8.29
C LYS A 76 -14.76 -9.14 8.13
N THR A 77 -15.19 -8.46 9.19
CA THR A 77 -15.29 -7.00 9.20
C THR A 77 -13.90 -6.35 9.16
N ALA A 78 -12.93 -6.91 9.90
CA ALA A 78 -11.54 -6.43 9.84
C ALA A 78 -10.90 -6.64 8.46
N LEU A 79 -11.14 -7.78 7.80
CA LEU A 79 -10.59 -8.11 6.46
C LEU A 79 -11.07 -7.14 5.39
N ARG A 80 -12.24 -6.52 5.57
CA ARG A 80 -12.73 -5.48 4.67
C ARG A 80 -11.80 -4.27 4.61
N VAL A 81 -11.13 -3.95 5.72
CA VAL A 81 -10.29 -2.75 5.88
C VAL A 81 -9.08 -2.75 4.92
N PRO A 82 -8.20 -3.77 4.89
CA PRO A 82 -7.10 -3.81 3.93
C PRO A 82 -7.59 -3.93 2.48
N LEU A 83 -8.66 -4.68 2.21
CA LEU A 83 -9.16 -4.83 0.84
C LEU A 83 -9.70 -3.51 0.26
N VAL A 84 -10.46 -2.76 1.06
CA VAL A 84 -10.92 -1.42 0.68
C VAL A 84 -9.73 -0.49 0.47
N GLU A 85 -8.68 -0.61 1.30
CA GLU A 85 -7.43 0.14 1.10
C GLU A 85 -6.84 -0.08 -0.29
N GLN A 86 -6.72 -1.34 -0.74
CA GLN A 86 -6.15 -1.69 -2.04
C GLN A 86 -6.89 -1.01 -3.21
N LEU A 87 -8.23 -1.02 -3.19
CA LEU A 87 -9.02 -0.34 -4.22
C LEU A 87 -8.73 1.16 -4.26
N PHE A 88 -8.77 1.83 -3.11
CA PHE A 88 -8.61 3.27 -3.07
C PHE A 88 -7.16 3.72 -3.31
N ASN A 89 -6.17 2.93 -2.87
CA ASN A 89 -4.76 3.10 -3.26
C ASN A 89 -4.61 3.03 -4.78
N ALA A 90 -5.33 2.09 -5.41
CA ALA A 90 -5.21 1.88 -6.85
C ALA A 90 -5.80 3.02 -7.68
N ILE A 91 -6.92 3.60 -7.27
CA ILE A 91 -7.65 4.61 -8.08
C ILE A 91 -7.33 6.06 -7.71
N THR A 92 -6.47 6.31 -6.72
CA THR A 92 -6.13 7.68 -6.29
C THR A 92 -4.65 7.99 -6.50
N PRO A 93 -4.32 9.25 -6.87
CA PRO A 93 -2.94 9.71 -6.94
C PRO A 93 -2.20 9.50 -5.61
N MET A 94 -0.92 9.10 -5.70
CA MET A 94 -0.04 8.84 -4.54
C MET A 94 -0.59 7.81 -3.54
N ALA A 95 -1.55 6.97 -3.94
CA ALA A 95 -2.28 6.09 -3.04
C ALA A 95 -2.93 6.81 -1.83
N SER A 96 -3.25 8.10 -1.98
CA SER A 96 -3.77 8.95 -0.90
C SER A 96 -5.19 8.59 -0.43
N GLY A 97 -5.93 7.81 -1.22
CA GLY A 97 -7.30 7.40 -0.92
C GLY A 97 -7.41 6.20 0.03
N GLY A 98 -6.35 5.42 0.24
CA GLY A 98 -6.41 4.21 1.06
C GLY A 98 -6.78 4.49 2.50
N GLN A 99 -6.06 5.40 3.16
CA GLN A 99 -6.24 5.70 4.59
C GLN A 99 -7.63 6.31 4.88
N PRO A 100 -8.14 7.29 4.11
CA PRO A 100 -9.53 7.75 4.25
C PRO A 100 -10.56 6.63 4.05
N ALA A 101 -10.32 5.70 3.13
CA ALA A 101 -11.23 4.59 2.89
C ALA A 101 -11.22 3.57 4.02
N GLN A 102 -10.06 3.31 4.63
CA GLN A 102 -9.97 2.50 5.86
C GLN A 102 -10.70 3.15 7.02
N LEU A 103 -10.53 4.47 7.20
CA LEU A 103 -11.24 5.22 8.24
C LEU A 103 -12.75 5.09 8.07
N PHE A 104 -13.22 5.28 6.84
CA PHE A 104 -14.63 5.09 6.51
C PHE A 104 -15.11 3.66 6.77
N ALA A 105 -14.33 2.64 6.40
CA ALA A 105 -14.68 1.23 6.65
C ALA A 105 -14.79 0.91 8.15
N LEU A 106 -13.89 1.46 8.98
CA LEU A 106 -13.95 1.30 10.45
C LEU A 106 -15.13 2.05 11.07
N MET A 107 -15.39 3.28 10.64
CA MET A 107 -16.55 4.05 11.10
C MET A 107 -17.87 3.39 10.73
N GLN A 108 -17.95 2.78 9.55
CA GLN A 108 -19.12 1.98 9.15
C GLN A 108 -19.33 0.74 10.03
N SER A 109 -18.26 0.26 10.67
CA SER A 109 -18.26 -0.89 11.59
C SER A 109 -18.47 -0.45 13.05
N GLY A 110 -18.85 0.80 13.30
CA GLY A 110 -19.20 1.31 14.63
C GLY A 110 -18.04 1.91 15.42
N VAL A 111 -16.81 1.94 14.89
CA VAL A 111 -15.67 2.53 15.59
C VAL A 111 -15.76 4.06 15.54
N GLU A 112 -15.64 4.71 16.70
CA GLU A 112 -15.62 6.18 16.83
C GLU A 112 -14.50 6.78 15.95
N ALA A 113 -14.77 7.92 15.31
CA ALA A 113 -13.91 8.50 14.28
C ALA A 113 -12.52 8.91 14.77
N GLY A 114 -12.40 9.53 15.95
CA GLY A 114 -11.14 9.90 16.58
C GLY A 114 -10.28 8.67 16.90
N ARG A 115 -10.87 7.64 17.50
CA ARG A 115 -10.21 6.35 17.76
C ARG A 115 -9.79 5.64 16.48
N ALA A 116 -10.70 5.49 15.51
CA ALA A 116 -10.41 4.89 14.22
C ALA A 116 -9.25 5.62 13.51
N SER A 117 -9.24 6.95 13.55
CA SER A 117 -8.16 7.77 12.98
C SER A 117 -6.83 7.52 13.70
N SER A 118 -6.83 7.42 15.03
CA SER A 118 -5.61 7.17 15.83
C SER A 118 -5.03 5.79 15.55
N VAL A 119 -5.88 4.77 15.54
CA VAL A 119 -5.50 3.38 15.24
C VAL A 119 -4.92 3.27 13.83
N LEU A 120 -5.58 3.85 12.83
CA LEU A 120 -5.09 3.80 11.45
C LEU A 120 -3.80 4.60 11.27
N LEU A 121 -3.64 5.73 11.95
CA LEU A 121 -2.39 6.48 11.91
C LEU A 121 -1.25 5.69 12.55
N MET A 122 -1.49 5.04 13.70
CA MET A 122 -0.50 4.16 14.32
C MET A 122 -0.11 3.00 13.41
N LYS A 123 -1.10 2.32 12.80
CA LYS A 123 -0.87 1.28 11.80
C LYS A 123 0.01 1.81 10.66
N PHE A 124 -0.30 3.00 10.14
CA PHE A 124 0.44 3.59 9.03
C PHE A 124 1.86 4.00 9.43
N VAL A 125 2.06 4.53 10.64
CA VAL A 125 3.41 4.80 11.19
C VAL A 125 4.22 3.51 11.29
N VAL A 126 3.63 2.42 11.80
CA VAL A 126 4.29 1.10 11.86
C VAL A 126 4.64 0.60 10.47
N TYR A 127 3.71 0.69 9.52
CA TYR A 127 3.95 0.32 8.12
C TYR A 127 5.11 1.11 7.51
N GLN A 128 5.09 2.44 7.61
CA GLN A 128 6.15 3.30 7.07
C GLN A 128 7.50 3.01 7.72
N PHE A 129 7.53 2.75 9.03
CA PHE A 129 8.76 2.39 9.73
C PHE A 129 9.29 1.02 9.31
N MET A 130 8.43 0.01 9.12
CA MET A 130 8.85 -1.30 8.63
C MET A 130 9.33 -1.24 7.16
N VAL A 131 8.70 -0.42 6.32
CA VAL A 131 9.20 -0.15 4.95
C VAL A 131 10.58 0.51 5.01
N LEU A 132 10.78 1.50 5.88
CA LEU A 132 12.08 2.16 6.07
C LEU A 132 13.17 1.17 6.51
N ILE A 133 12.87 0.26 7.43
CA ILE A 133 13.82 -0.78 7.86
C ILE A 133 14.19 -1.68 6.68
N ASN A 134 13.20 -2.21 5.95
CA ASN A 134 13.47 -3.05 4.78
C ASN A 134 14.30 -2.31 3.73
N PHE A 135 14.06 -1.02 3.58
CA PHE A 135 14.83 -0.18 2.69
C PHE A 135 16.30 -0.02 3.14
N VAL A 136 16.54 0.27 4.42
CA VAL A 136 17.91 0.35 4.96
C VAL A 136 18.64 -0.99 4.79
N LEU A 137 17.98 -2.11 5.11
CA LEU A 137 18.55 -3.45 4.91
C LEU A 137 18.88 -3.71 3.43
N THR A 138 17.99 -3.31 2.53
CA THR A 138 18.15 -3.44 1.08
C THR A 138 19.34 -2.64 0.57
N LEU A 139 19.56 -1.42 1.07
CA LEU A 139 20.77 -0.66 0.74
C LEU A 139 22.02 -1.35 1.29
N LEU A 140 22.03 -1.81 2.53
CA LEU A 140 23.20 -2.48 3.10
C LEU A 140 23.61 -3.74 2.33
N ILE A 141 22.63 -4.50 1.82
CA ILE A 141 22.85 -5.76 1.09
C ILE A 141 23.10 -5.51 -0.41
N GLY A 142 22.37 -4.59 -1.04
CA GLY A 142 22.28 -4.44 -2.50
C GLY A 142 22.88 -3.16 -3.08
N PHE A 143 23.46 -2.26 -2.28
CA PHE A 143 23.96 -0.97 -2.78
C PHE A 143 25.04 -1.10 -3.85
N ASP A 144 25.93 -2.09 -3.75
CA ASP A 144 26.97 -2.31 -4.76
C ASP A 144 26.38 -2.70 -6.11
N GLN A 145 25.37 -3.57 -6.11
CA GLN A 145 24.65 -3.98 -7.32
C GLN A 145 23.96 -2.79 -8.00
N VAL A 146 23.33 -1.93 -7.20
CA VAL A 146 22.57 -0.77 -7.70
C VAL A 146 23.47 0.33 -8.22
N SER A 147 24.49 0.69 -7.45
CA SER A 147 25.39 1.80 -7.79
C SER A 147 26.17 1.53 -9.07
N ARG A 148 26.52 0.26 -9.35
CA ARG A 148 27.24 -0.13 -10.57
C ARG A 148 26.37 -0.20 -11.82
N HIS A 149 25.10 -0.62 -11.70
CA HIS A 149 24.25 -0.91 -12.87
C HIS A 149 23.18 0.14 -13.15
N PHE A 150 22.82 0.99 -12.17
CA PHE A 150 21.63 1.83 -12.25
C PHE A 150 21.85 3.27 -11.76
N GLY A 151 22.90 3.93 -12.25
CA GLY A 151 23.36 5.25 -11.77
C GLY A 151 22.27 6.33 -11.66
N ALA A 152 21.33 6.43 -12.62
CA ALA A 152 20.22 7.38 -12.54
C ALA A 152 19.16 6.99 -11.49
N LEU A 153 18.94 5.69 -11.26
CA LEU A 153 17.99 5.21 -10.26
C LEU A 153 18.46 5.52 -8.84
N VAL A 154 19.76 5.51 -8.58
CA VAL A 154 20.34 5.85 -7.25
C VAL A 154 19.83 7.21 -6.73
N ILE A 155 19.66 8.21 -7.60
CA ILE A 155 19.15 9.53 -7.19
C ILE A 155 17.70 9.42 -6.72
N PHE A 156 16.85 8.70 -7.46
CA PHE A 156 15.47 8.42 -7.06
C PHE A 156 15.42 7.62 -5.75
N ILE A 157 16.36 6.70 -5.55
CA ILE A 157 16.47 5.94 -4.31
C ILE A 157 16.74 6.86 -3.11
N ILE A 158 17.74 7.73 -3.20
CA ILE A 158 18.08 8.67 -2.12
C ILE A 158 16.93 9.63 -1.85
N PHE A 159 16.31 10.17 -2.90
CA PHE A 159 15.17 11.07 -2.76
C PHE A 159 13.94 10.37 -2.14
N GLY A 160 13.67 9.12 -2.54
CA GLY A 160 12.63 8.27 -1.95
C GLY A 160 12.85 8.03 -0.46
N PHE A 161 14.09 7.80 -0.04
CA PHE A 161 14.45 7.67 1.37
C PHE A 161 14.15 8.95 2.16
N VAL A 162 14.62 10.10 1.68
CA VAL A 162 14.40 11.39 2.34
C VAL A 162 12.90 11.67 2.50
N ILE A 163 12.11 11.41 1.46
CA ILE A 163 10.65 11.56 1.52
C ILE A 163 10.05 10.64 2.58
N HIS A 164 10.43 9.36 2.65
CA HIS A 164 9.90 8.45 3.66
C HIS A 164 10.22 8.92 5.09
N VAL A 165 11.44 9.40 5.33
CA VAL A 165 11.83 9.97 6.63
C VAL A 165 10.96 11.19 6.95
N ILE A 166 10.79 12.12 6.01
CA ILE A 166 9.92 13.30 6.19
C ILE A 166 8.48 12.89 6.49
N VAL A 167 7.94 11.90 5.77
CA VAL A 167 6.58 11.38 5.99
C VAL A 167 6.46 10.80 7.39
N ILE A 168 7.39 9.95 7.83
CA ILE A 168 7.37 9.37 9.19
C ILE A 168 7.40 10.47 10.25
N VAL A 169 8.31 11.45 10.12
CA VAL A 169 8.38 12.59 11.05
C VAL A 169 7.07 13.37 11.05
N GLY A 170 6.49 13.63 9.87
CA GLY A 170 5.19 14.29 9.73
C GLY A 170 4.06 13.54 10.43
N LEU A 171 3.96 12.23 10.22
CA LEU A 171 2.94 11.38 10.84
C LEU A 171 3.11 11.35 12.38
N LEU A 172 4.35 11.27 12.88
CA LEU A 172 4.64 11.33 14.31
C LEU A 172 4.30 12.70 14.91
N MET A 173 4.52 13.80 14.19
CA MET A 173 4.07 15.12 14.60
C MET A 173 2.54 15.20 14.68
N VAL A 174 1.82 14.70 13.68
CA VAL A 174 0.34 14.64 13.72
C VAL A 174 -0.14 13.79 14.90
N MET A 175 0.53 12.67 15.16
CA MET A 175 0.12 11.72 16.19
C MET A 175 0.38 12.22 17.62
N TYR A 176 1.55 12.82 17.86
CA TYR A 176 2.02 13.10 19.22
C TYR A 176 2.18 14.59 19.55
N TYR A 177 2.05 15.49 18.57
CA TYR A 177 2.12 16.92 18.82
C TYR A 177 0.73 17.58 18.70
N TYR A 178 -0.02 17.51 19.80
CA TYR A 178 -1.39 18.05 19.90
C TYR A 178 -1.58 19.46 19.31
N LYS A 179 -0.71 20.42 19.66
CA LYS A 179 -0.82 21.80 19.15
C LYS A 179 -0.59 21.89 17.65
N PHE A 180 0.31 21.07 17.10
CA PHE A 180 0.56 21.00 15.66
C PHE A 180 -0.68 20.50 14.93
N THR A 181 -1.29 19.41 15.41
CA THR A 181 -2.52 18.84 14.82
C THR A 181 -3.69 19.82 14.88
N LYS A 182 -3.94 20.47 16.03
CA LYS A 182 -4.96 21.52 16.13
C LYS A 182 -4.70 22.70 15.19
N LYS A 183 -3.44 23.13 15.05
CA LYS A 183 -3.05 24.21 14.13
C LYS A 183 -3.30 23.80 12.67
N LEU A 184 -2.91 22.59 12.28
CA LEU A 184 -3.15 22.08 10.93
C LEU A 184 -4.64 22.01 10.60
N VAL A 185 -5.46 21.42 11.47
CA VAL A 185 -6.92 21.33 11.24
C VAL A 185 -7.55 22.72 11.14
N ARG A 186 -7.12 23.68 11.98
CA ARG A 186 -7.60 25.06 11.88
C ARG A 186 -7.25 25.70 10.54
N ILE A 187 -6.05 25.48 10.01
CA ILE A 187 -5.63 25.97 8.68
C ILE A 187 -6.50 25.34 7.59
N ILE A 188 -6.73 24.03 7.65
CA ILE A 188 -7.57 23.29 6.69
C ILE A 188 -9.04 23.75 6.74
N MET A 189 -9.51 24.24 7.89
CA MET A 189 -10.85 24.80 8.06
C MET A 189 -10.99 26.25 7.56
N ILE A 190 -9.92 26.94 7.16
CA ILE A 190 -9.99 28.31 6.62
C ILE A 190 -10.85 28.35 5.34
N PRO A 191 -10.56 27.54 4.29
CA PRO A 191 -11.32 27.56 3.04
C PRO A 191 -12.77 27.11 3.21
N VAL A 192 -13.04 26.22 4.17
CA VAL A 192 -14.41 25.77 4.49
C VAL A 192 -15.28 26.96 4.89
N GLY A 193 -14.71 27.93 5.62
CA GLY A 193 -15.41 29.16 6.00
C GLY A 193 -15.82 30.06 4.84
N TRP A 194 -15.33 29.83 3.62
CA TRP A 194 -15.80 30.55 2.43
C TRP A 194 -17.13 30.00 1.89
N PHE A 195 -17.49 28.77 2.24
CA PHE A 195 -18.66 28.08 1.69
C PHE A 195 -19.77 27.81 2.71
N VAL A 196 -19.50 27.97 4.02
CA VAL A 196 -20.48 27.76 5.08
C VAL A 196 -20.57 28.96 6.02
N LYS A 197 -21.77 29.16 6.59
CA LYS A 197 -22.05 30.21 7.58
C LYS A 197 -21.11 30.12 8.80
N PRO A 198 -20.74 31.25 9.43
CA PRO A 198 -19.83 31.28 10.58
C PRO A 198 -20.25 30.35 11.73
N GLU A 199 -21.53 30.30 12.06
CA GLU A 199 -22.09 29.44 13.13
C GLU A 199 -21.85 27.95 12.84
N LYS A 200 -22.14 27.51 11.60
CA LYS A 200 -21.92 26.14 11.16
C LYS A 200 -20.43 25.79 11.14
N LYS A 201 -19.57 26.72 10.71
CA LYS A 201 -18.12 26.55 10.76
C LYS A 201 -17.63 26.37 12.20
N MET A 202 -18.15 27.18 13.15
CA MET A 202 -17.79 27.09 14.56
C MET A 202 -18.23 25.75 15.16
N ALA A 203 -19.45 25.30 14.87
CA ALA A 203 -19.93 23.98 15.30
C ALA A 203 -19.06 22.83 14.75
N MET A 204 -18.69 22.88 13.45
CA MET A 204 -17.79 21.90 12.85
C MET A 204 -16.39 21.94 13.48
N GLN A 205 -15.86 23.12 13.80
CA GLN A 205 -14.57 23.25 14.47
C GLN A 205 -14.60 22.64 15.88
N LEU A 206 -15.67 22.84 16.63
CA LEU A 206 -15.83 22.25 17.97
C LEU A 206 -15.90 20.72 17.91
N ASP A 207 -16.68 20.16 16.98
CA ASP A 207 -16.74 18.70 16.75
C ASP A 207 -15.37 18.13 16.34
N LEU A 208 -14.63 18.82 15.47
CA LEU A 208 -13.27 18.42 15.09
C LEU A 208 -12.30 18.50 16.26
N ASP A 209 -12.38 19.54 17.10
CA ASP A 209 -11.54 19.67 18.28
C ASP A 209 -11.77 18.52 19.27
N HIS A 210 -13.03 18.11 19.50
CA HIS A 210 -13.35 16.93 20.32
C HIS A 210 -12.79 15.62 19.72
N LYS A 211 -12.85 15.47 18.41
CA LYS A 211 -12.25 14.31 17.71
C LYS A 211 -10.73 14.30 17.82
N ILE A 212 -10.08 15.47 17.76
CA ILE A 212 -8.63 15.60 17.98
C ILE A 212 -8.26 15.23 19.42
N ASP A 213 -9.07 15.63 20.40
CA ASP A 213 -8.85 15.29 21.81
C ASP A 213 -8.90 13.76 22.01
N THR A 214 -9.93 13.11 21.46
CA THR A 214 -10.07 11.65 21.49
C THR A 214 -8.93 10.95 20.75
N PHE A 215 -8.61 11.41 19.54
CA PHE A 215 -7.49 10.92 18.74
C PHE A 215 -6.15 11.00 19.50
N TYR A 216 -5.89 12.10 20.20
CA TYR A 216 -4.65 12.30 20.93
C TYR A 216 -4.58 11.41 22.18
N ALA A 217 -5.69 11.27 22.91
CA ALA A 217 -5.78 10.36 24.05
C ALA A 217 -5.51 8.90 23.64
N GLU A 218 -6.14 8.43 22.56
CA GLU A 218 -5.91 7.10 22.01
C GLU A 218 -4.47 6.91 21.51
N SER A 219 -3.89 7.92 20.89
CA SER A 219 -2.50 7.87 20.42
C SER A 219 -1.51 7.71 21.58
N LEU A 220 -1.76 8.40 22.70
CA LEU A 220 -0.96 8.23 23.92
C LEU A 220 -1.20 6.87 24.59
N HIS A 221 -2.42 6.35 24.54
CA HIS A 221 -2.74 5.00 25.03
C HIS A 221 -1.96 3.93 24.24
N LEU A 222 -2.06 3.94 22.92
CA LEU A 222 -1.33 3.01 22.03
C LEU A 222 0.19 3.08 22.21
N LYS A 223 0.74 4.27 22.44
CA LYS A 223 2.17 4.46 22.75
C LYS A 223 2.60 3.72 24.03
N ARG A 224 1.71 3.60 25.03
CA ARG A 224 1.99 2.88 26.28
C ARG A 224 1.88 1.37 26.11
N GLU A 225 1.06 0.90 25.18
CA GLU A 225 0.86 -0.52 24.87
C GLU A 225 1.96 -1.12 23.99
N LYS A 226 3.21 -1.06 24.47
CA LYS A 226 4.41 -1.49 23.73
C LYS A 226 4.30 -2.89 23.14
N VAL A 227 3.68 -3.83 23.86
CA VAL A 227 3.51 -5.22 23.39
C VAL A 227 2.66 -5.28 22.12
N ARG A 228 1.58 -4.47 22.03
CA ARG A 228 0.71 -4.44 20.85
C ARG A 228 1.44 -3.82 19.67
N VAL A 229 2.16 -2.72 19.89
CA VAL A 229 2.97 -2.06 18.86
C VAL A 229 4.07 -3.01 18.34
N ILE A 230 4.78 -3.71 19.21
CA ILE A 230 5.83 -4.66 18.80
C ILE A 230 5.23 -5.83 18.01
N LYS A 231 4.11 -6.40 18.46
CA LYS A 231 3.40 -7.44 17.72
C LYS A 231 2.95 -6.96 16.34
N ALA A 232 2.41 -5.74 16.26
CA ALA A 232 2.04 -5.12 14.99
C ALA A 232 3.25 -4.93 14.08
N CYS A 233 4.39 -4.41 14.59
CA CYS A 233 5.62 -4.29 13.81
C CYS A 233 6.08 -5.64 13.24
N PHE A 234 6.08 -6.69 14.05
CA PHE A 234 6.46 -8.03 13.61
C PHE A 234 5.53 -8.59 12.53
N LEU A 235 4.22 -8.46 12.71
CA LEU A 235 3.24 -8.88 11.71
C LEU A 235 3.36 -8.05 10.43
N THR A 236 3.53 -6.73 10.53
CA THR A 236 3.73 -5.88 9.36
C THR A 236 5.02 -6.22 8.62
N LEU A 237 6.10 -6.62 9.32
CA LEU A 237 7.29 -7.14 8.68
C LEU A 237 7.01 -8.43 7.90
N ILE A 238 6.27 -9.37 8.48
CA ILE A 238 5.84 -10.60 7.77
C ILE A 238 4.99 -10.24 6.55
N GLN A 239 3.99 -9.37 6.72
CA GLN A 239 3.14 -8.88 5.63
C GLN A 239 3.98 -8.36 4.46
N LEU A 240 4.97 -7.51 4.76
CA LEU A 240 5.86 -6.93 3.76
C LEU A 240 6.74 -7.98 3.10
N LEU A 241 7.32 -8.94 3.84
CA LEU A 241 8.12 -10.02 3.27
C LEU A 241 7.30 -10.91 2.33
N LEU A 242 6.05 -11.23 2.69
CA LEU A 242 5.14 -11.97 1.81
C LEU A 242 4.89 -11.19 0.51
N TYR A 243 4.61 -9.89 0.62
CA TYR A 243 4.42 -9.00 -0.53
C TYR A 243 5.68 -8.88 -1.39
N TYR A 244 6.85 -8.69 -0.77
CA TYR A 244 8.12 -8.52 -1.48
C TYR A 244 8.58 -9.79 -2.18
N ALA A 245 8.20 -10.96 -1.70
CA ALA A 245 8.54 -12.24 -2.31
C ALA A 245 7.69 -12.58 -3.56
N VAL A 246 6.59 -11.88 -3.82
CA VAL A 246 5.69 -12.19 -4.96
C VAL A 246 6.41 -12.26 -6.32
N PRO A 247 7.26 -11.31 -6.71
CA PRO A 247 7.98 -11.39 -7.98
C PRO A 247 8.87 -12.61 -8.09
N TYR A 248 9.43 -13.11 -6.98
CA TYR A 248 10.31 -14.28 -7.01
C TYR A 248 9.55 -15.50 -7.52
N PHE A 249 8.35 -15.74 -7.00
CA PHE A 249 7.51 -16.85 -7.43
C PHE A 249 6.93 -16.63 -8.83
N VAL A 250 6.74 -15.39 -9.26
CA VAL A 250 6.40 -15.08 -10.66
C VAL A 250 7.57 -15.43 -11.60
N LEU A 251 8.81 -15.16 -11.21
CA LEU A 251 10.00 -15.53 -11.99
C LEU A 251 10.19 -17.05 -12.06
N LEU A 252 9.97 -17.78 -10.95
CA LEU A 252 9.97 -19.25 -10.97
C LEU A 252 8.87 -19.82 -11.88
N ALA A 253 7.68 -19.21 -11.91
CA ALA A 253 6.60 -19.60 -12.81
C ALA A 253 6.99 -19.48 -14.30
N LEU A 254 7.91 -18.56 -14.63
CA LEU A 254 8.47 -18.35 -15.97
C LEU A 254 9.71 -19.23 -16.26
N GLY A 255 10.09 -20.11 -15.33
CA GLY A 255 11.27 -20.97 -15.41
C GLY A 255 12.59 -20.23 -15.18
N VAL A 256 12.57 -19.07 -14.52
CA VAL A 256 13.77 -18.30 -14.17
C VAL A 256 14.22 -18.72 -12.77
N ASN A 257 14.95 -19.84 -12.69
CA ASN A 257 15.26 -20.53 -11.42
C ASN A 257 16.64 -20.19 -10.82
N HIS A 258 17.46 -19.41 -11.51
CA HIS A 258 18.85 -19.14 -11.11
C HIS A 258 19.01 -17.92 -10.17
N VAL A 259 17.91 -17.25 -9.83
CA VAL A 259 17.91 -15.99 -9.05
C VAL A 259 17.71 -16.28 -7.57
N SER A 260 18.37 -15.56 -6.69
CA SER A 260 18.15 -15.66 -5.25
C SER A 260 16.88 -14.92 -4.82
N ILE A 261 16.11 -15.49 -3.90
CA ILE A 261 14.95 -14.81 -3.31
C ILE A 261 15.33 -13.48 -2.64
N VAL A 262 16.51 -13.41 -2.04
CA VAL A 262 17.00 -12.18 -1.38
C VAL A 262 17.22 -11.08 -2.40
N GLU A 263 17.84 -11.40 -3.55
CA GLU A 263 18.05 -10.43 -4.62
C GLU A 263 16.72 -9.91 -5.16
N VAL A 264 15.75 -10.80 -5.38
CA VAL A 264 14.42 -10.40 -5.87
C VAL A 264 13.70 -9.50 -4.86
N ILE A 265 13.77 -9.80 -3.57
CA ILE A 265 13.20 -8.95 -2.51
C ILE A 265 13.88 -7.57 -2.52
N VAL A 266 15.21 -7.53 -2.58
CA VAL A 266 16.02 -6.30 -2.66
C VAL A 266 15.58 -5.44 -3.85
N LEU A 267 15.46 -6.04 -5.04
CA LEU A 267 14.98 -5.33 -6.22
C LEU A 267 13.53 -4.85 -6.08
N HIS A 268 12.64 -5.66 -5.52
CA HIS A 268 11.23 -5.28 -5.36
C HIS A 268 11.06 -4.14 -4.35
N VAL A 269 11.83 -4.13 -3.26
CA VAL A 269 11.86 -2.99 -2.31
C VAL A 269 12.32 -1.71 -3.01
N MET A 270 13.31 -1.80 -3.90
CA MET A 270 13.77 -0.65 -4.69
C MET A 270 12.69 -0.14 -5.65
N ILE A 271 11.97 -1.04 -6.32
CA ILE A 271 10.83 -0.69 -7.16
C ILE A 271 9.80 0.07 -6.34
N VAL A 272 9.40 -0.44 -5.18
CA VAL A 272 8.40 0.19 -4.31
C VAL A 272 8.79 1.61 -3.92
N MET A 273 10.06 1.84 -3.62
CA MET A 273 10.56 3.16 -3.31
C MET A 273 10.55 4.09 -4.53
N ILE A 274 11.02 3.64 -5.69
CA ILE A 274 11.00 4.46 -6.91
C ILE A 274 9.55 4.83 -7.26
N VAL A 275 8.65 3.86 -7.20
CA VAL A 275 7.21 4.00 -7.46
C VAL A 275 6.55 5.01 -6.52
N SER A 276 6.97 5.08 -5.25
CA SER A 276 6.42 6.03 -4.28
C SER A 276 6.62 7.50 -4.65
N LEU A 277 7.56 7.80 -5.55
CA LEU A 277 7.83 9.15 -6.05
C LEU A 277 6.89 9.61 -7.16
N PHE A 278 6.19 8.67 -7.81
CA PHE A 278 5.33 8.98 -8.95
C PHE A 278 3.91 9.28 -8.44
N PRO A 279 3.41 10.52 -8.61
CA PRO A 279 2.09 10.91 -8.12
C PRO A 279 0.94 10.39 -9.01
N ILE A 280 1.15 9.28 -9.70
CA ILE A 280 0.19 8.64 -10.61
C ILE A 280 -0.45 7.47 -9.86
N PRO A 281 -1.77 7.24 -9.97
CA PRO A 281 -2.40 6.09 -9.33
C PRO A 281 -1.72 4.78 -9.75
N GLY A 282 -1.43 3.92 -8.77
CA GLY A 282 -0.66 2.68 -8.99
C GLY A 282 0.81 2.85 -9.40
N GLY A 283 1.31 4.10 -9.47
CA GLY A 283 2.63 4.44 -10.00
C GLY A 283 2.91 3.85 -11.38
N ALA A 284 1.86 3.79 -12.20
CA ALA A 284 1.93 3.31 -13.58
C ALA A 284 2.98 4.10 -14.38
N GLY A 285 3.69 3.40 -15.27
CA GLY A 285 4.88 3.88 -15.96
C GLY A 285 6.14 3.70 -15.11
N GLY A 286 6.15 4.21 -13.87
CA GLY A 286 7.29 4.11 -12.97
C GLY A 286 7.60 2.68 -12.53
N ALA A 287 6.58 1.92 -12.16
CA ALA A 287 6.78 0.55 -11.68
C ALA A 287 7.17 -0.41 -12.81
N GLU A 288 6.54 -0.29 -13.98
CA GLU A 288 6.80 -1.12 -15.15
C GLU A 288 8.21 -0.87 -15.69
N TYR A 289 8.62 0.41 -15.75
CA TYR A 289 9.98 0.78 -16.10
C TYR A 289 11.00 0.24 -15.10
N SER A 290 10.74 0.43 -13.79
CA SER A 290 11.65 -0.03 -12.73
C SER A 290 11.77 -1.55 -12.74
N PHE A 291 10.66 -2.28 -12.89
CA PHE A 291 10.65 -3.74 -12.98
C PHE A 291 11.48 -4.22 -14.16
N LYS A 292 11.23 -3.71 -15.37
CA LYS A 292 12.00 -4.12 -16.56
C LYS A 292 13.48 -3.81 -16.39
N THR A 293 13.81 -2.61 -15.93
CA THR A 293 15.20 -2.17 -15.79
C THR A 293 15.96 -3.03 -14.79
N LEU A 294 15.36 -3.29 -13.62
CA LEU A 294 16.02 -4.02 -12.53
C LEU A 294 16.05 -5.54 -12.76
N PHE A 295 15.01 -6.12 -13.37
CA PHE A 295 14.95 -7.57 -13.62
C PHE A 295 15.51 -8.01 -14.99
N ALA A 296 15.80 -7.08 -15.91
CA ALA A 296 16.40 -7.41 -17.21
C ALA A 296 17.75 -8.14 -17.09
N THR A 297 18.51 -7.91 -16.02
CA THR A 297 19.78 -8.61 -15.77
C THR A 297 19.60 -10.10 -15.48
N TYR A 298 18.42 -10.50 -15.02
CA TYR A 298 18.09 -11.87 -14.63
C TYR A 298 17.21 -12.59 -15.67
N VAL A 299 16.46 -11.83 -16.48
CA VAL A 299 15.52 -12.37 -17.45
C VAL A 299 15.99 -12.04 -18.87
N ALA A 300 16.72 -12.99 -19.48
CA ALA A 300 17.29 -12.79 -20.81
C ALA A 300 16.25 -12.73 -21.95
N SER A 301 15.05 -13.32 -21.77
CA SER A 301 13.96 -13.23 -22.77
C SER A 301 13.14 -11.96 -22.55
N PRO A 302 13.07 -11.03 -23.53
CA PRO A 302 12.22 -9.85 -23.44
C PRO A 302 10.74 -10.21 -23.23
N SER A 303 10.29 -11.31 -23.85
CA SER A 303 8.91 -11.79 -23.70
C SER A 303 8.63 -12.25 -22.27
N LYS A 304 9.55 -13.01 -21.64
CA LYS A 304 9.42 -13.42 -20.24
C LYS A 304 9.44 -12.24 -19.28
N LEU A 305 10.28 -11.23 -19.57
CA LEU A 305 10.39 -10.04 -18.73
C LEU A 305 9.08 -9.25 -18.72
N VAL A 306 8.48 -9.03 -19.89
CA VAL A 306 7.17 -8.38 -20.03
C VAL A 306 6.08 -9.22 -19.40
N LEU A 307 6.03 -10.53 -19.65
CA LEU A 307 5.04 -11.41 -19.05
C LEU A 307 5.14 -11.45 -17.52
N GLY A 308 6.36 -11.50 -16.98
CA GLY A 308 6.60 -11.46 -15.53
C GLY A 308 6.17 -10.15 -14.89
N MET A 309 6.46 -9.02 -15.54
CA MET A 309 5.98 -7.71 -15.10
C MET A 309 4.45 -7.66 -15.04
N LEU A 310 3.76 -8.20 -16.05
CA LEU A 310 2.30 -8.21 -16.11
C LEU A 310 1.68 -9.13 -15.06
N LEU A 311 2.22 -10.33 -14.87
CA LEU A 311 1.76 -11.26 -13.84
C LEU A 311 1.97 -10.66 -12.44
N TRP A 312 3.13 -10.05 -12.21
CA TRP A 312 3.41 -9.32 -10.97
C TRP A 312 2.43 -8.18 -10.75
N ARG A 313 2.17 -7.34 -11.76
CA ARG A 313 1.17 -6.25 -11.68
C ARG A 313 -0.23 -6.78 -11.47
N PHE A 314 -0.61 -7.86 -12.13
CA PHE A 314 -1.90 -8.50 -11.91
C PHE A 314 -2.08 -8.89 -10.44
N LEU A 315 -1.11 -9.63 -9.88
CA LEU A 315 -1.17 -10.12 -8.50
C LEU A 315 -1.10 -9.01 -7.46
N THR A 316 -0.17 -8.05 -7.62
CA THR A 316 0.10 -7.03 -6.60
C THR A 316 -0.82 -5.82 -6.67
N TYR A 317 -1.39 -5.53 -7.84
CA TYR A 317 -2.17 -4.31 -8.07
C TYR A 317 -3.61 -4.59 -8.51
N TYR A 318 -3.83 -5.27 -9.64
CA TYR A 318 -5.19 -5.46 -10.17
C TYR A 318 -6.04 -6.40 -9.32
N LEU A 319 -5.44 -7.46 -8.77
CA LEU A 319 -6.13 -8.39 -7.88
C LEU A 319 -6.63 -7.68 -6.61
N GLY A 320 -5.79 -6.83 -6.01
CA GLY A 320 -6.18 -6.00 -4.86
C GLY A 320 -7.33 -5.04 -5.19
N MET A 321 -7.29 -4.40 -6.36
CA MET A 321 -8.37 -3.55 -6.85
C MET A 321 -9.69 -4.34 -6.98
N ILE A 322 -9.65 -5.54 -7.57
CA ILE A 322 -10.83 -6.41 -7.73
C ILE A 322 -11.37 -6.83 -6.35
N CYS A 323 -10.52 -7.33 -5.46
CA CYS A 323 -10.93 -7.74 -4.11
C CYS A 323 -11.52 -6.57 -3.31
N GLY A 324 -10.97 -5.36 -3.47
CA GLY A 324 -11.52 -4.16 -2.84
C GLY A 324 -12.87 -3.73 -3.39
N ILE A 325 -13.14 -3.92 -4.69
CA ILE A 325 -14.49 -3.71 -5.27
C ILE A 325 -15.50 -4.67 -4.64
N VAL A 326 -15.13 -5.94 -4.51
CA VAL A 326 -15.97 -6.96 -3.86
C VAL A 326 -16.21 -6.60 -2.39
N ALA A 327 -15.16 -6.22 -1.65
CA ALA A 327 -15.24 -5.82 -0.24
C ALA A 327 -16.12 -4.57 -0.02
N MET A 328 -16.12 -3.63 -0.97
CA MET A 328 -17.00 -2.45 -0.95
C MET A 328 -18.47 -2.80 -1.23
N ALA A 329 -18.73 -3.84 -2.01
CA ALA A 329 -20.08 -4.29 -2.33
C ALA A 329 -20.74 -5.06 -1.17
N LEU A 330 -19.94 -5.75 -0.35
CA LEU A 330 -20.43 -6.45 0.83
C LEU A 330 -20.76 -5.45 1.95
N PRO A 331 -22.00 -5.46 2.50
CA PRO A 331 -22.36 -4.60 3.61
C PRO A 331 -21.56 -4.99 4.86
N PRO A 332 -21.10 -4.01 5.66
CA PRO A 332 -20.49 -4.31 6.95
C PRO A 332 -21.52 -5.01 7.83
N LYS A 333 -21.10 -6.05 8.53
CA LYS A 333 -21.92 -6.63 9.59
C LYS A 333 -21.96 -5.59 10.70
N LYS A 334 -23.12 -4.98 10.92
CA LYS A 334 -23.35 -4.23 12.15
C LYS A 334 -23.64 -5.27 13.21
N ASP A 335 -22.69 -5.49 14.11
CA ASP A 335 -23.04 -6.18 15.35
C ASP A 335 -24.09 -5.30 16.05
N ALA A 336 -25.25 -5.92 16.32
CA ALA A 336 -26.46 -5.29 16.80
C ALA A 336 -26.39 -4.95 18.28
#